data_AF-A0A2W7N482-F1
#
_entry.id   AF-A0A2W7N482-F1
#
_cell.length_a   1.000
_cell.length_b   1.000
_cell.length_c   1.000
_cell.angle_alpha   90.00
_cell.angle_beta   90.00
_cell.angle_gamma   90.00
#
_symmetry.space_group_name_H-M   'P 1'
#
loop_
_entity.id
_entity.type
_entity.pdbx_description
1 polymer ?
#
loop_
_entity_poly.entity_id
_entity_poly.type
_entity_poly.pdbx_seq_one_letter_code
_entity_poly.pdbx_strand_id
1 'polypeptide(L)' 'MVWGGGVFWLGCFGMKVAILGGDGFCGWPTVLHLSDAGHEVHVIDNLSRRWIDTELGVQSLTPMDSIQERCR' A
#
# COMPACT_ATOMS: atom_id res chain seq x y z
N MET A 1 -28.17 -5.86 17.40
CA MET A 1 -28.96 -4.84 18.14
C MET A 1 -29.67 -4.00 17.09
N VAL A 2 -30.99 -4.15 16.93
CA VAL A 2 -31.76 -3.47 15.86
C VAL A 2 -32.36 -2.18 16.42
N TRP A 3 -32.06 -1.05 15.79
CA TRP A 3 -32.80 0.21 15.94
C TRP A 3 -33.11 0.74 14.54
N GLY A 4 -34.41 0.84 14.20
CA GLY A 4 -35.00 1.76 13.22
C GLY A 4 -34.52 1.73 11.76
N GLY A 5 -35.23 0.99 10.90
CA GLY A 5 -35.91 1.55 9.71
C GLY A 5 -35.14 2.30 8.61
N GLY A 6 -33.81 2.23 8.53
CA GLY A 6 -33.04 2.74 7.40
C GLY A 6 -32.16 1.65 6.83
N VAL A 7 -32.06 1.54 5.51
CA VAL A 7 -31.05 0.69 4.86
C VAL A 7 -29.69 1.23 5.29
N PHE A 8 -29.13 0.67 6.35
CA PHE A 8 -27.78 1.00 6.81
C PHE A 8 -26.87 0.41 5.75
N TRP A 9 -26.36 1.25 4.86
CA TRP A 9 -25.12 0.92 4.19
C TRP A 9 -24.14 0.61 5.32
N LEU A 10 -23.82 -0.67 5.52
CA LEU A 10 -22.54 -1.07 6.11
C LEU A 10 -21.49 -0.60 5.10
N GLY A 11 -21.30 0.73 5.02
CA GLY A 11 -20.18 1.32 4.33
C GLY A 11 -18.96 0.63 4.89
N CYS A 12 -18.15 0.05 4.01
CA CYS A 12 -16.86 -0.51 4.38
C CYS A 12 -16.15 0.59 5.18
N PHE A 13 -16.04 0.44 6.51
CA PHE A 13 -15.36 1.42 7.32
C PHE A 13 -13.89 1.36 6.91
N GLY A 14 -13.45 2.35 6.16
CA GLY A 14 -12.05 2.50 5.78
C GLY A 14 -11.18 2.52 7.03
N MET A 15 -10.47 1.42 7.27
CA MET A 15 -9.49 1.32 8.37
C MET A 15 -8.27 2.19 8.11
N LYS A 16 -7.56 2.57 9.17
CA LYS A 16 -6.21 3.15 9.08
C LYS A 16 -5.19 2.01 9.16
N VAL A 17 -4.34 1.88 8.15
CA VAL A 17 -3.37 0.79 8.03
C VAL A 17 -1.97 1.36 7.80
N ALA A 18 -0.98 0.89 8.57
CA ALA A 18 0.42 1.17 8.31
C ALA A 18 1.09 -0.06 7.68
N ILE A 19 1.77 0.13 6.55
CA ILE A 19 2.51 -0.93 5.86
C ILE A 19 4.00 -0.62 5.97
N LEU A 20 4.70 -1.48 6.72
CA LEU A 20 6.15 -1.43 6.86
C LEU A 20 6.78 -2.23 5.72
N GLY A 21 7.65 -1.59 4.93
CA GLY A 21 8.19 -2.16 3.70
C GLY A 21 7.27 -1.99 2.49
N GLY A 22 6.45 -0.93 2.46
CA GLY A 22 5.43 -0.71 1.43
C GLY A 22 5.94 -0.46 0.01
N ASP A 23 7.22 -0.17 -0.21
CA ASP A 23 7.83 -0.10 -1.54
C ASP A 23 8.31 -1.48 -2.05
N GLY A 24 8.43 -2.45 -1.13
CA GLY A 24 8.90 -3.80 -1.43
C GLY A 24 7.95 -4.63 -2.30
N PHE A 25 8.41 -5.81 -2.69
CA PHE A 25 7.69 -6.72 -3.59
C PHE A 25 6.29 -7.09 -3.08
N CYS A 26 6.16 -7.47 -1.80
CA CYS A 26 4.87 -7.77 -1.20
C CYS A 26 4.14 -6.51 -0.69
N GLY A 27 4.90 -5.49 -0.28
CA GLY A 27 4.35 -4.27 0.29
C GLY A 27 3.55 -3.47 -0.73
N TRP A 28 4.11 -3.26 -1.93
CA TRP A 28 3.49 -2.39 -2.94
C TRP A 28 2.12 -2.89 -3.43
N PRO A 29 1.95 -4.18 -3.80
CA PRO A 29 0.62 -4.72 -4.11
C PRO A 29 -0.38 -4.61 -2.94
N THR A 30 0.11 -4.73 -1.70
CA THR A 30 -0.74 -4.59 -0.50
C THR A 30 -1.22 -3.14 -0.33
N VAL A 31 -0.34 -2.17 -0.56
CA VAL A 31 -0.68 -0.72 -0.56
C VAL A 31 -1.80 -0.45 -1.57
N LEU A 32 -1.62 -0.91 -2.80
CA LEU A 32 -2.58 -0.71 -3.88
C LEU A 32 -3.92 -1.37 -3.56
N HIS A 33 -3.90 -2.63 -3.12
CA HIS A 33 -5.11 -3.37 -2.80
C HIS A 33 -5.92 -2.73 -1.66
N LEU A 34 -5.25 -2.34 -0.57
CA LEU A 34 -5.94 -1.76 0.58
C LEU A 34 -6.42 -0.32 0.29
N SER A 35 -5.66 0.44 -0.50
CA SER A 35 -6.08 1.76 -0.95
C SER A 35 -7.32 1.67 -1.86
N ASP A 36 -7.35 0.73 -2.81
CA ASP A 36 -8.49 0.49 -3.69
C ASP A 36 -9.74 0.01 -2.91
N ALA A 37 -9.53 -0.75 -1.84
CA ALA A 37 -10.58 -1.16 -0.91
C ALA A 37 -11.12 -0.02 -0.01
N GLY A 38 -10.58 1.20 -0.12
CA GLY A 38 -11.03 2.39 0.62
C GLY A 38 -10.42 2.54 2.01
N HIS A 39 -9.29 1.88 2.28
CA HIS A 39 -8.55 2.07 3.54
C HIS A 39 -7.60 3.28 3.47
N GLU A 40 -7.41 3.94 4.61
CA GLU A 40 -6.38 4.97 4.77
C GLU A 40 -5.04 4.28 5.02
N VAL A 41 -4.18 4.24 3.99
CA VAL A 41 -2.90 3.52 4.03
C VAL A 41 -1.74 4.49 4.23
N HIS A 42 -0.85 4.17 5.18
CA HIS A 42 0.40 4.86 5.44
C HIS A 42 1.57 3.92 5.13
N VAL A 43 2.51 4.35 4.30
CA VAL A 43 3.71 3.56 3.94
C VAL A 43 4.90 4.01 4.76
N ILE A 44 5.59 3.04 5.38
CA ILE A 44 6.85 3.25 6.08
C ILE A 44 7.90 2.38 5.39
N ASP A 45 8.86 3.00 4.72
CA ASP A 45 9.90 2.28 3.98
C ASP A 45 11.22 3.05 4.04
N ASN A 46 12.33 2.33 4.12
CA ASN A 46 13.68 2.91 4.13
C ASN A 46 14.38 2.81 2.76
N LEU A 47 13.69 2.27 1.75
CA LEU A 47 14.14 2.08 0.37
C LEU A 47 15.35 1.15 0.24
N SER A 48 15.68 0.36 1.27
CA SER A 48 16.84 -0.54 1.30
C SER A 48 16.89 -1.49 0.11
N ARG A 49 15.75 -1.99 -0.36
CA ARG A 49 15.68 -2.85 -1.56
C ARG A 49 16.26 -2.15 -2.79
N ARG A 50 15.91 -0.89 -3.02
CA ARG A 50 16.40 -0.10 -4.16
C ARG A 50 17.90 0.15 -4.07
N TRP A 51 18.39 0.39 -2.86
CA TRP A 51 19.81 0.55 -2.57
C TRP A 51 20.59 -0.74 -2.86
N ILE A 52 20.10 -1.88 -2.38
CA ILE A 52 20.69 -3.20 -2.65
C ILE A 52 20.70 -3.50 -4.15
N ASP A 53 19.60 -3.22 -4.86
CA ASP A 53 19.54 -3.39 -6.33
C ASP A 53 20.67 -2.60 -7.02
N THR A 54 20.87 -1.35 -6.59
CA THR A 54 21.92 -0.47 -7.11
C THR A 54 23.32 -0.98 -6.77
N GLU A 55 23.55 -1.39 -5.52
CA GLU A 55 24.85 -1.85 -5.04
C GLU A 55 25.28 -3.17 -5.70
N LEU A 56 24.35 -4.08 -5.93
CA LEU A 56 24.61 -5.36 -6.58
C LEU A 56 24.56 -5.28 -8.11
N GLY A 57 24.18 -4.14 -8.68
CA GLY A 57 23.99 -3.98 -10.13
C GLY A 57 22.88 -4.86 -10.68
N VAL A 58 21.88 -5.19 -9.86
CA VAL A 58 20.74 -6.02 -10.23
C VAL A 58 19.51 -5.15 -10.48
N GLN A 59 18.52 -5.73 -11.14
CA GLN A 59 17.25 -5.06 -11.40
C GLN A 59 16.10 -5.96 -10.99
N SER A 60 15.00 -5.32 -10.58
CA SER A 60 13.72 -5.97 -10.37
C SER A 60 13.25 -6.68 -11.65
N LEU A 61 12.63 -7.85 -11.50
CA LEU A 61 12.06 -8.62 -12.61
C LEU A 61 10.97 -7.83 -13.36
N THR A 62 10.19 -7.04 -12.62
CA THR A 62 9.22 -6.10 -13.18
C THR A 62 9.79 -4.68 -13.12
N PRO A 63 9.50 -3.81 -14.11
CA PRO A 63 9.82 -2.40 -14.02
C PRO A 63 9.34 -1.81 -12.69
N MET A 64 10.18 -1.01 -12.07
CA MET A 64 9.87 -0.33 -10.82
C MET A 64 9.93 1.17 -11.03
N ASP A 65 8.77 1.82 -10.94
CA ASP A 65 8.66 3.28 -10.96
C ASP A 65 9.44 3.91 -9.80
N SER A 66 9.78 5.18 -9.95
CA SER A 66 10.36 5.97 -8.85
C SER A 66 9.41 6.01 -7.65
N ILE A 67 9.95 6.18 -6.44
CA ILE A 67 9.10 6.32 -5.25
C ILE A 67 8.18 7.55 -5.35
N GLN A 68 8.63 8.59 -6.08
CA GLN A 68 7.85 9.79 -6.34
C GLN A 68 6.64 9.52 -7.23
N GLU A 69 6.79 8.66 -8.25
CA GLU A 69 5.68 8.25 -9.11
C GLU A 69 4.68 7.37 -8.38
N ARG A 70 5.15 6.54 -7.45
CA ARG A 70 4.31 5.68 -6.60
C ARG A 70 3.47 6.45 -5.58
N CYS A 71 3.94 7.60 -5.11
CA CYS A 71 3.23 8.40 -4.10
C CYS A 71 2.40 9.56 -4.69
N ARG A 72 2.13 9.56 -6.01
CA ARG A 72 1.22 10.53 -6.66
C ARG A 72 -0.22 10.09 -6.55
#